data_AF-A0A373BY67-F1
#
_entry.id   AF-A0A373BY67-F1
#
_cell.length_a   1.000
_cell.length_b   1.000
_cell.length_c   1.000
_cell.angle_alpha   90.00
_cell.angle_beta   90.00
_cell.angle_gamma   90.00
#
_symmetry.space_group_name_H-M   'P 1'
#
loop_
_entity.id
_entity.type
_entity.pdbx_description
1 polymer ?
#
loop_
_entity_poly.entity_id
_entity_poly.type
_entity_poly.pdbx_seq_one_letter_code
_entity_poly.pdbx_strand_id
1 'polypeptide(L)'
;MKGKYKVIVQNNRLHYELEIRRNITIIQGNSATGKTTLVNMLRQAENLGNSSGIDVQCDVPCRILEGTSWKLILENSQKTIFFIDEENVFMNTEEFASAVRKSDNYVVLITRENLYNLPYSVEEIYGLHSSGKYQNTRKVYQQMYQIYSNMENVPVKPEMLITEDSNSGYDFFYAVAKEKHMECMSAEGKSNIYFKLNGLEQKEVCVIADGAAIGPEMNRLYEIVRKKKRIHLYLPESFEWLVLSSGLIEGKDIENMLEEPEKYIDSKEYFSWERYFTKVLVDRTQDSYLQYRKAKLNAAYLHERNKRTILKSIRGIEF
;
A
#
# COMPACT_ATOMS: atom_id res chain seq x y z
N MET A 1 -4.61 -6.49 14.46
CA MET A 1 -4.44 -5.23 15.21
C MET A 1 -4.85 -4.08 14.32
N LYS A 2 -5.09 -2.93 14.94
CA LYS A 2 -5.68 -1.75 14.33
C LYS A 2 -4.90 -0.53 14.81
N GLY A 3 -4.78 0.49 13.97
CA GLY A 3 -4.16 1.76 14.32
C GLY A 3 -2.73 1.93 13.80
N LYS A 4 -2.16 3.05 14.19
CA LYS A 4 -0.85 3.51 13.75
C LYS A 4 0.09 3.59 14.94
N TYR A 5 1.30 3.10 14.73
CA TYR A 5 2.28 2.86 15.78
C TYR A 5 3.58 3.56 15.44
N LYS A 6 4.02 4.43 16.34
CA LYS A 6 5.32 5.07 16.26
C LYS A 6 6.35 4.19 16.93
N VAL A 7 7.33 3.71 16.16
CA VAL A 7 8.45 2.90 16.63
C VAL A 7 9.70 3.75 16.67
N ILE A 8 10.27 3.93 17.87
CA ILE A 8 11.55 4.60 18.08
C ILE A 8 12.60 3.56 18.44
N VAL A 9 13.70 3.50 17.69
CA VAL A 9 14.85 2.62 18.00
C VAL A 9 16.10 3.49 18.09
N GLN A 10 16.72 3.55 19.27
CA GLN A 10 17.80 4.52 19.50
C GLN A 10 18.91 4.02 20.42
N ASN A 11 20.10 4.59 20.23
CA ASN A 11 21.23 4.51 21.16
C ASN A 11 21.94 5.88 21.20
N ASN A 12 23.13 5.95 21.79
CA ASN A 12 23.89 7.21 21.90
C ASN A 12 24.29 7.85 20.55
N ARG A 13 24.22 7.11 19.43
CA ARG A 13 24.67 7.54 18.10
C ARG A 13 23.55 7.62 17.07
N LEU A 14 22.54 6.75 17.16
CA LEU A 14 21.51 6.58 16.15
C LEU A 14 20.12 6.78 16.76
N HIS A 15 19.21 7.33 15.97
CA HIS A 15 17.80 7.44 16.26
C HIS A 15 17.01 7.08 15.01
N TYR A 16 16.25 5.99 15.05
CA TYR A 16 15.27 5.65 14.03
C TYR A 16 13.88 6.02 14.54
N GLU A 17 13.11 6.69 13.69
CA GLU A 17 11.70 6.96 13.91
C GLU A 17 10.90 6.43 12.73
N LEU A 18 10.05 5.44 12.99
CA LEU A 18 9.21 4.77 12.00
C LEU A 18 7.74 4.91 12.39
N GLU A 19 6.87 5.14 11.41
CA GLU A 19 5.42 5.15 11.59
C GLU A 19 4.80 3.97 10.82
N ILE A 20 4.29 2.98 11.54
CA ILE A 20 3.71 1.75 10.96
C ILE A 20 2.20 1.80 11.12
N ARG A 21 1.46 1.83 10.02
CA ARG A 21 -0.01 2.04 10.02
C ARG A 21 -0.83 0.92 9.36
N ARG A 22 -0.17 -0.07 8.75
CA ARG A 22 -0.81 -1.23 8.13
C ARG A 22 -0.13 -2.53 8.52
N ASN A 23 -0.79 -3.63 8.20
CA ASN A 23 -0.32 -4.98 8.45
C ASN A 23 1.00 -5.33 7.75
N ILE A 24 1.28 -4.72 6.61
CA ILE A 24 2.51 -4.97 5.85
C ILE A 24 3.13 -3.63 5.50
N THR A 25 4.38 -3.44 5.92
CA THR A 25 5.23 -2.30 5.55
C THR A 25 6.52 -2.83 4.95
N ILE A 26 6.93 -2.29 3.79
CA ILE A 26 8.16 -2.68 3.11
C ILE A 26 9.19 -1.55 3.28
N ILE A 27 10.39 -1.88 3.74
CA ILE A 27 11.53 -0.96 3.77
C ILE A 27 12.58 -1.45 2.77
N GLN A 28 12.70 -0.75 1.65
CA GLN A 28 13.66 -1.02 0.58
C GLN A 28 14.83 -0.03 0.59
N GLY A 29 15.81 -0.26 -0.29
CA GLY A 29 16.82 0.72 -0.66
C GLY A 29 18.22 0.14 -0.79
N ASN A 30 19.14 0.96 -1.27
CA ASN A 30 20.53 0.58 -1.55
C ASN A 30 21.31 0.18 -0.28
N SER A 31 22.52 -0.34 -0.47
CA SER A 31 23.37 -0.76 0.63
C SER A 31 23.78 0.46 1.46
N ALA A 32 24.05 0.25 2.75
CA ALA A 32 24.52 1.28 3.69
C ALA A 32 23.52 2.43 4.04
N THR A 33 22.21 2.24 3.86
CA THR A 33 21.19 3.23 4.28
C THR A 33 20.70 3.06 5.73
N GLY A 34 21.34 2.22 6.54
CA GLY A 34 20.96 1.97 7.94
C GLY A 34 19.95 0.84 8.19
N LYS A 35 19.45 0.16 7.14
CA LYS A 35 18.50 -0.97 7.28
C LYS A 35 19.03 -2.12 8.14
N THR A 36 20.17 -2.68 7.78
CA THR A 36 20.83 -3.75 8.55
C THR A 36 21.19 -3.28 9.97
N THR A 37 21.51 -1.99 10.13
CA THR A 37 21.78 -1.40 11.45
C THR A 37 20.53 -1.37 12.32
N LEU A 38 19.37 -1.00 11.76
CA LEU A 38 18.08 -1.05 12.45
C LEU A 38 17.76 -2.48 12.94
N VAL A 39 17.85 -3.47 12.04
CA VAL A 39 17.61 -4.89 12.40
C VAL A 39 18.56 -5.35 13.49
N ASN A 40 19.85 -5.06 13.35
CA ASN A 40 20.86 -5.43 14.35
C ASN A 40 20.62 -4.77 15.70
N MET A 41 20.13 -3.53 15.72
CA MET A 41 19.78 -2.84 16.96
C MET A 41 18.58 -3.51 17.64
N LEU A 42 17.53 -3.82 16.89
CA LEU A 42 16.37 -4.54 17.41
C LEU A 42 16.75 -5.94 17.93
N ARG A 43 17.56 -6.69 17.19
CA ARG A 43 18.08 -8.01 17.60
C ARG A 43 18.89 -7.94 18.89
N GLN A 44 19.75 -6.93 19.03
CA GLN A 44 20.52 -6.72 20.26
C GLN A 44 19.64 -6.34 21.45
N ALA A 45 18.65 -5.48 21.24
CA ALA A 45 17.71 -5.09 22.28
C ALA A 45 16.88 -6.30 22.77
N GLU A 46 16.43 -7.17 21.85
CA GLU A 46 15.70 -8.38 22.18
C GLU A 46 16.55 -9.40 22.96
N ASN A 47 17.81 -9.61 22.56
CA ASN A 47 18.69 -10.60 23.17
C ASN A 47 19.32 -10.16 24.50
N LEU A 48 19.67 -8.87 24.63
CA LEU A 48 20.45 -8.35 25.77
C LEU A 48 19.64 -7.41 26.68
N GLY A 49 18.42 -7.03 26.28
CA GLY A 49 17.60 -6.08 27.01
C GLY A 49 18.35 -4.78 27.31
N ASN A 50 18.26 -4.32 28.56
CA ASN A 50 18.90 -3.09 29.03
C ASN A 50 20.42 -3.05 28.83
N SER A 51 21.09 -4.22 28.80
CA SER A 51 22.53 -4.32 28.61
C SER A 51 22.99 -3.99 27.18
N SER A 52 22.06 -3.95 26.21
CA SER A 52 22.35 -3.57 24.82
C SER A 52 22.71 -2.09 24.65
N GLY A 53 22.31 -1.22 25.59
CA GLY A 53 22.37 0.23 25.42
C GLY A 53 21.47 0.76 24.31
N ILE A 54 20.48 -0.03 23.88
CA ILE A 54 19.50 0.31 22.85
C ILE A 54 18.14 0.41 23.52
N ASP A 55 17.46 1.51 23.22
CA ASP A 55 16.10 1.80 23.68
C ASP A 55 15.13 1.65 22.51
N VAL A 56 14.08 0.85 22.72
CA VAL A 56 13.02 0.56 21.76
C VAL A 56 11.69 0.99 22.37
N GLN A 57 11.07 2.03 21.80
CA GLN A 57 9.81 2.58 22.29
C GLN A 57 8.71 2.39 21.25
N CYS A 58 7.61 1.77 21.68
CA CYS A 58 6.39 1.58 20.89
C CYS A 58 5.26 1.18 21.86
N ASP A 59 4.01 1.48 21.49
CA ASP A 59 2.82 1.08 22.27
C ASP A 59 2.55 -0.44 22.20
N VAL A 60 3.23 -1.14 21.31
CA VAL A 60 3.15 -2.60 21.12
C VAL A 60 4.54 -3.21 21.05
N PRO A 61 4.69 -4.51 21.40
CA PRO A 61 5.98 -5.20 21.27
C PRO A 61 6.55 -5.11 19.86
N CYS A 62 7.85 -4.81 19.76
CA CYS A 62 8.63 -4.87 18.52
C CYS A 62 9.62 -6.01 18.63
N ARG A 63 9.59 -6.96 17.69
CA ARG A 63 10.40 -8.18 17.73
C ARG A 63 11.04 -8.49 16.38
N ILE A 64 12.18 -9.18 16.40
CA ILE A 64 12.72 -9.81 15.20
C ILE A 64 11.97 -11.13 14.97
N LEU A 65 11.61 -11.39 13.72
CA LEU A 65 11.10 -12.70 13.31
C LEU A 65 12.07 -13.35 12.34
N GLU A 66 12.78 -14.37 12.81
CA GLU A 66 13.82 -15.07 12.05
C GLU A 66 13.91 -16.55 12.41
N GLY A 67 14.62 -17.31 11.57
CA GLY A 67 14.91 -18.73 11.82
C GLY A 67 13.73 -19.68 11.59
N THR A 68 13.94 -20.96 11.91
CA THR A 68 13.01 -22.05 11.55
C THR A 68 11.69 -22.04 12.35
N SER A 69 11.69 -21.39 13.52
CA SER A 69 10.51 -21.31 14.40
C SER A 69 9.62 -20.10 14.13
N TRP A 70 9.88 -19.35 13.04
CA TRP A 70 9.15 -18.13 12.68
C TRP A 70 7.62 -18.33 12.74
N LYS A 71 7.12 -19.45 12.23
CA LYS A 71 5.68 -19.71 12.15
C LYS A 71 5.04 -19.82 13.53
N LEU A 72 5.66 -20.62 14.40
CA LEU A 72 5.20 -20.79 15.79
C LEU A 72 5.21 -19.45 16.53
N ILE A 73 6.26 -18.65 16.34
CA ILE A 73 6.40 -17.33 16.99
C ILE A 73 5.29 -16.39 16.50
N LEU A 74 5.07 -16.31 15.19
CA LEU A 74 4.05 -15.43 14.60
C LEU A 74 2.63 -15.83 15.02
N GLU A 75 2.31 -17.12 15.01
CA GLU A 75 0.97 -17.63 15.35
C GLU A 75 0.64 -17.52 16.84
N ASN A 76 1.64 -17.55 17.72
CA ASN A 76 1.45 -17.44 19.17
C ASN A 76 1.66 -16.01 19.71
N SER A 77 2.00 -15.06 18.85
CA SER A 77 2.11 -13.65 19.22
C SER A 77 0.85 -12.89 18.85
N GLN A 78 0.49 -11.90 19.65
CA GLN A 78 -0.65 -11.02 19.39
C GLN A 78 -0.19 -9.57 19.43
N LYS A 79 -0.81 -8.74 18.58
CA LYS A 79 -0.59 -7.29 18.51
C LYS A 79 0.90 -6.89 18.59
N THR A 80 1.74 -7.54 17.81
CA THR A 80 3.19 -7.34 17.77
C THR A 80 3.60 -6.79 16.41
N ILE A 81 4.64 -5.96 16.37
CA ILE A 81 5.30 -5.53 15.12
C ILE A 81 6.54 -6.39 14.94
N PHE A 82 6.53 -7.23 13.90
CA PHE A 82 7.65 -8.09 13.54
C PHE A 82 8.51 -7.44 12.47
N PHE A 83 9.81 -7.36 12.72
CA PHE A 83 10.81 -6.94 11.75
C PHE A 83 11.49 -8.19 11.17
N ILE A 84 11.51 -8.29 9.85
CA ILE A 84 12.08 -9.43 9.13
C ILE A 84 13.07 -8.92 8.09
N ASP A 85 14.29 -9.45 8.14
CA ASP A 85 15.36 -9.13 7.20
C ASP A 85 15.34 -10.07 5.98
N GLU A 86 15.89 -9.60 4.85
CA GLU A 86 15.85 -10.30 3.55
C GLU A 86 16.54 -11.68 3.54
N GLU A 87 17.41 -11.94 4.52
CA GLU A 87 18.09 -13.23 4.69
C GLU A 87 17.12 -14.39 5.01
N ASN A 88 15.86 -14.09 5.37
CA ASN A 88 14.86 -15.07 5.72
C ASN A 88 14.11 -15.62 4.49
N VAL A 89 14.53 -16.79 4.00
CA VAL A 89 13.94 -17.47 2.83
C VAL A 89 12.42 -17.67 2.93
N PHE A 90 11.88 -17.85 4.15
CA PHE A 90 10.44 -18.03 4.34
C PHE A 90 9.60 -16.83 3.90
N MET A 91 10.19 -15.61 3.81
CA MET A 91 9.48 -14.38 3.46
C MET A 91 8.76 -14.45 2.11
N ASN A 92 9.30 -15.22 1.16
CA ASN A 92 8.73 -15.40 -0.18
C ASN A 92 7.72 -16.54 -0.28
N THR A 93 7.42 -17.26 0.80
CA THR A 93 6.58 -18.47 0.73
C THR A 93 5.09 -18.14 0.83
N GLU A 94 4.25 -18.97 0.20
CA GLU A 94 2.80 -18.90 0.40
C GLU A 94 2.41 -19.19 1.85
N GLU A 95 3.19 -20.01 2.55
CA GLU A 95 2.99 -20.32 3.97
C GLU A 95 3.10 -19.06 4.83
N PHE A 96 4.14 -18.26 4.62
CA PHE A 96 4.31 -16.98 5.30
C PHE A 96 3.17 -16.01 4.99
N ALA A 97 2.80 -15.86 3.71
CA ALA A 97 1.69 -15.01 3.31
C ALA A 97 0.35 -15.42 3.95
N SER A 98 0.11 -16.73 4.04
CA SER A 98 -1.07 -17.30 4.70
C SER A 98 -1.08 -17.03 6.21
N ALA A 99 0.08 -17.11 6.87
CA ALA A 99 0.21 -16.83 8.29
C ALA A 99 0.00 -15.34 8.60
N VAL A 100 0.62 -14.44 7.84
CA VAL A 100 0.41 -12.98 7.95
C VAL A 100 -1.06 -12.61 7.75
N ARG A 101 -1.74 -13.24 6.79
CA ARG A 101 -3.16 -12.98 6.50
C ARG A 101 -4.09 -13.27 7.67
N LYS A 102 -3.76 -14.24 8.52
CA LYS A 102 -4.59 -14.67 9.65
C LYS A 102 -4.19 -14.00 10.97
N SER A 103 -3.13 -13.20 10.92
CA SER A 103 -2.46 -12.62 12.06
C SER A 103 -3.06 -11.27 12.43
N ASP A 104 -3.13 -10.99 13.73
CA ASP A 104 -3.40 -9.65 14.23
C ASP A 104 -2.11 -8.86 14.48
N ASN A 105 -0.97 -9.30 13.93
CA ASN A 105 0.33 -8.65 14.01
C ASN A 105 0.63 -7.82 12.74
N TYR A 106 1.52 -6.84 12.86
CA TYR A 106 2.08 -6.10 11.73
C TYR A 106 3.46 -6.65 11.38
N VAL A 107 3.81 -6.64 10.10
CA VAL A 107 5.12 -7.08 9.61
C VAL A 107 5.82 -5.93 8.86
N VAL A 108 7.05 -5.66 9.26
CA VAL A 108 7.97 -4.74 8.60
C VAL A 108 9.03 -5.59 7.89
N LEU A 109 8.94 -5.62 6.56
CA LEU A 109 9.76 -6.47 5.70
C LEU A 109 10.87 -5.61 5.09
N ILE A 110 12.11 -5.94 5.45
CA ILE A 110 13.30 -5.23 5.00
C ILE A 110 13.89 -6.05 3.87
N THR A 111 13.56 -5.68 2.64
CA THR A 111 13.95 -6.45 1.45
C THR A 111 13.96 -5.60 0.20
N ARG A 112 14.77 -6.00 -0.79
CA ARG A 112 14.69 -5.46 -2.16
C ARG A 112 13.85 -6.32 -3.09
N GLU A 113 13.48 -7.52 -2.66
CA GLU A 113 12.75 -8.48 -3.47
C GLU A 113 11.27 -8.11 -3.60
N ASN A 114 10.65 -8.53 -4.70
CA ASN A 114 9.22 -8.39 -4.91
C ASN A 114 8.49 -9.56 -4.26
N LEU A 115 7.71 -9.29 -3.22
CA LEU A 115 7.00 -10.33 -2.47
C LEU A 115 5.63 -10.61 -3.08
N TYR A 116 5.58 -11.29 -4.23
CA TYR A 116 4.34 -11.51 -5.01
C TYR A 116 3.22 -12.26 -4.25
N ASN A 117 3.55 -13.00 -3.20
CA ASN A 117 2.58 -13.70 -2.37
C ASN A 117 1.84 -12.78 -1.37
N LEU A 118 2.31 -11.53 -1.21
CA LEU A 118 1.75 -10.53 -0.29
C LEU A 118 1.17 -9.34 -1.06
N PRO A 119 -0.11 -8.99 -0.85
CA PRO A 119 -0.69 -7.76 -1.39
C PRO A 119 -0.40 -6.61 -0.43
N TYR A 120 0.72 -5.92 -0.65
CA TYR A 120 1.06 -4.70 0.10
C TYR A 120 0.78 -3.45 -0.73
N SER A 121 0.47 -2.37 -0.03
CA SER A 121 0.14 -1.09 -0.66
C SER A 121 1.38 -0.39 -1.20
N VAL A 122 1.23 0.30 -2.33
CA VAL A 122 2.27 1.18 -2.88
C VAL A 122 2.67 2.29 -1.90
N GLU A 123 1.74 2.74 -1.05
CA GLU A 123 2.00 3.75 -0.03
C GLU A 123 2.81 3.22 1.15
N GLU A 124 2.90 1.90 1.30
CA GLU A 124 3.62 1.23 2.40
C GLU A 124 5.03 0.76 1.99
N ILE A 125 5.56 1.33 0.89
CA ILE A 125 6.91 1.05 0.40
C ILE A 125 7.82 2.25 0.67
N TYR A 126 8.73 2.06 1.61
CA TYR A 126 9.58 3.12 2.15
C TYR A 126 11.07 2.88 1.89
N GLY A 127 11.83 3.96 1.84
CA GLY A 127 13.27 3.96 2.05
C GLY A 127 13.62 4.59 3.39
N LEU A 128 14.87 4.39 3.83
CA LEU A 128 15.43 5.10 4.99
C LEU A 128 16.42 6.17 4.52
N HIS A 129 16.30 7.37 5.07
CA HIS A 129 17.30 8.42 4.87
C HIS A 129 17.73 9.05 6.19
N SER A 130 18.96 9.57 6.19
CA SER A 130 19.47 10.40 7.28
C SER A 130 18.88 11.81 7.17
N SER A 131 18.12 12.25 8.17
CA SER A 131 17.59 13.62 8.24
C SER A 131 18.59 14.63 8.84
N GLY A 132 19.83 14.19 9.11
CA GLY A 132 20.95 15.00 9.58
C GLY A 132 21.27 14.84 11.07
N LYS A 133 22.09 15.75 11.60
CA LYS A 133 22.41 15.87 13.04
C LYS A 133 21.70 17.10 13.59
N TYR A 134 20.88 16.94 14.61
CA TYR A 134 20.24 18.08 15.27
C TYR A 134 21.27 18.85 16.11
N GLN A 135 21.19 20.19 16.10
CA GLN A 135 22.13 21.10 16.76
C GLN A 135 22.49 20.62 18.18
N ASN A 136 23.79 20.50 18.45
CA ASN A 136 24.41 20.03 19.70
C ASN A 136 24.34 18.53 20.05
N THR A 137 23.87 17.65 19.15
CA THR A 137 23.96 16.19 19.37
C THR A 137 24.84 15.50 18.32
N ARG A 138 25.65 14.52 18.74
CA ARG A 138 26.37 13.61 17.80
C ARG A 138 25.44 12.58 17.15
N LYS A 139 24.14 12.61 17.46
CA LYS A 139 23.14 11.62 17.08
C LYS A 139 22.67 11.83 15.64
N VAL A 140 22.62 10.76 14.87
CA VAL A 140 22.13 10.76 13.49
C VAL A 140 20.69 10.25 13.48
N TYR A 141 19.79 11.05 12.93
CA TYR A 141 18.37 10.74 12.83
C TYR A 141 18.06 10.08 11.50
N GLN A 142 17.28 9.00 11.55
CA GLN A 142 16.85 8.19 10.41
C GLN A 142 15.33 8.20 10.36
N GLN A 143 14.79 8.50 9.19
CA GLN A 143 13.35 8.58 8.94
C GLN A 143 12.97 7.82 7.68
N MET A 144 11.73 7.36 7.64
CA MET A 144 11.14 6.75 6.46
C MET A 144 10.68 7.82 5.47
N TYR A 145 10.86 7.53 4.19
CA TYR A 145 10.24 8.28 3.09
C TYR A 145 9.61 7.29 2.11
N GLN A 146 8.44 7.64 1.57
CA GLN A 146 7.79 6.81 0.56
C GLN A 146 8.61 6.84 -0.74
N ILE A 147 8.90 5.66 -1.30
CA ILE A 147 9.71 5.57 -2.53
C ILE A 147 8.93 6.06 -3.74
N TYR A 148 7.61 5.88 -3.73
CA TYR A 148 6.73 6.11 -4.87
C TYR A 148 5.76 7.30 -4.70
N SER A 149 6.02 8.24 -3.78
CA SER A 149 5.08 9.33 -3.47
C SER A 149 4.91 10.39 -4.57
N ASN A 150 5.79 10.45 -5.57
CA ASN A 150 5.84 11.51 -6.59
C ASN A 150 6.00 10.92 -8.01
N MET A 151 5.11 10.02 -8.43
CA MET A 151 5.24 9.34 -9.72
C MET A 151 4.67 10.08 -10.94
N GLU A 152 3.98 11.22 -10.77
CA GLU A 152 3.21 11.81 -11.87
C GLU A 152 3.56 13.27 -12.20
N ASN A 153 3.68 13.55 -13.51
CA ASN A 153 3.51 14.89 -14.06
C ASN A 153 2.01 15.09 -14.34
N VAL A 154 1.34 15.78 -13.44
CA VAL A 154 -0.10 16.08 -13.53
C VAL A 154 -0.29 17.43 -14.24
N PRO A 155 -1.33 17.61 -15.09
CA PRO A 155 -2.37 16.65 -15.44
C PRO A 155 -2.04 15.75 -16.65
N VAL A 156 -2.48 14.49 -16.56
CA VAL A 156 -2.40 13.48 -17.61
C VAL A 156 -3.67 13.50 -18.46
N LYS A 157 -3.49 13.51 -19.79
CA LYS A 157 -4.58 13.40 -20.78
C LYS A 157 -4.44 12.08 -21.55
N PRO A 158 -5.02 10.98 -21.05
CA PRO A 158 -4.83 9.68 -21.66
C PRO A 158 -5.55 9.56 -23.02
N GLU A 159 -4.93 8.86 -23.95
CA GLU A 159 -5.56 8.32 -25.16
C GLU A 159 -6.10 6.90 -24.90
N MET A 160 -5.50 6.20 -23.93
CA MET A 160 -5.85 4.85 -23.53
C MET A 160 -5.84 4.68 -22.01
N LEU A 161 -6.84 3.96 -21.50
CA LEU A 161 -6.89 3.46 -20.12
C LEU A 161 -6.60 1.95 -20.08
N ILE A 162 -5.81 1.53 -19.10
CA ILE A 162 -5.63 0.11 -18.76
C ILE A 162 -6.05 -0.08 -17.31
N THR A 163 -7.08 -0.89 -17.05
CA THR A 163 -7.47 -1.23 -15.66
C THR A 163 -6.82 -2.53 -15.22
N GLU A 164 -6.61 -2.70 -13.91
CA GLU A 164 -6.06 -3.95 -13.36
C GLU A 164 -6.95 -5.16 -13.68
N ASP A 165 -8.22 -5.12 -13.29
CA ASP A 165 -9.17 -6.22 -13.45
C ASP A 165 -10.32 -5.86 -14.41
N SER A 166 -11.31 -6.74 -14.51
CA SER A 166 -12.51 -6.59 -15.36
C SER A 166 -13.80 -6.41 -14.54
N ASN A 167 -13.67 -5.95 -13.28
CA ASN A 167 -14.76 -5.79 -12.34
C ASN A 167 -15.41 -4.39 -12.45
N SER A 168 -16.10 -3.95 -11.40
CA SER A 168 -16.81 -2.66 -11.36
C SER A 168 -15.96 -1.44 -11.70
N GLY A 169 -14.68 -1.43 -11.32
CA GLY A 169 -13.77 -0.36 -11.71
C GLY A 169 -13.60 -0.29 -13.23
N TYR A 170 -13.40 -1.45 -13.88
CA TYR A 170 -13.36 -1.53 -15.34
C TYR A 170 -14.67 -1.08 -15.99
N ASP A 171 -15.82 -1.54 -15.51
CA ASP A 171 -17.12 -1.12 -16.04
C ASP A 171 -17.28 0.42 -16.02
N PHE A 172 -16.83 1.05 -14.93
CA PHE A 172 -16.85 2.51 -14.79
C PHE A 172 -15.93 3.20 -15.80
N PHE A 173 -14.64 2.85 -15.79
CA PHE A 173 -13.64 3.49 -16.65
C PHE A 173 -13.85 3.21 -18.14
N TYR A 174 -14.37 2.02 -18.48
CA TYR A 174 -14.75 1.69 -19.84
C TYR A 174 -15.88 2.59 -20.36
N ALA A 175 -16.91 2.82 -19.55
CA ALA A 175 -18.00 3.73 -19.90
C ALA A 175 -17.51 5.18 -20.09
N VAL A 176 -16.63 5.65 -19.19
CA VAL A 176 -16.00 6.97 -19.28
C VAL A 176 -15.15 7.08 -20.57
N ALA A 177 -14.29 6.10 -20.84
CA ALA A 177 -13.45 6.09 -22.03
C ALA A 177 -14.27 6.10 -23.31
N LYS A 178 -15.34 5.31 -23.38
CA LYS A 178 -16.23 5.24 -24.54
C LYS A 178 -16.88 6.59 -24.86
N GLU A 179 -17.34 7.31 -23.84
CA GLU A 179 -17.95 8.64 -23.99
C GLU A 179 -16.93 9.69 -24.45
N LYS A 180 -15.67 9.53 -24.04
CA LYS A 180 -14.56 10.43 -24.37
C LYS A 180 -13.77 10.00 -25.60
N HIS A 181 -14.25 9.00 -26.34
CA HIS A 181 -13.60 8.44 -27.52
C HIS A 181 -12.15 7.95 -27.27
N MET A 182 -11.89 7.43 -26.06
CA MET A 182 -10.62 6.82 -25.66
C MET A 182 -10.68 5.29 -25.74
N GLU A 183 -9.52 4.65 -25.87
CA GLU A 183 -9.42 3.20 -25.75
C GLU A 183 -9.41 2.78 -24.27
N CYS A 184 -10.04 1.66 -23.93
CA CYS A 184 -9.99 1.10 -22.59
C CYS A 184 -9.92 -0.42 -22.64
N MET A 185 -9.02 -1.01 -21.86
CA MET A 185 -8.89 -2.46 -21.74
C MET A 185 -8.54 -2.89 -20.32
N SER A 186 -8.85 -4.14 -20.01
CA SER A 186 -8.41 -4.78 -18.77
C SER A 186 -7.06 -5.48 -18.96
N ALA A 187 -6.23 -5.45 -17.91
CA ALA A 187 -5.03 -6.26 -17.81
C ALA A 187 -5.33 -7.70 -17.35
N GLU A 188 -6.50 -7.98 -16.80
CA GLU A 188 -6.88 -9.30 -16.24
C GLU A 188 -5.97 -9.72 -15.07
N GLY A 189 -5.59 -8.76 -14.24
CA GLY A 189 -4.79 -8.92 -13.03
C GLY A 189 -3.49 -8.12 -13.04
N LYS A 190 -3.03 -7.70 -11.86
CA LYS A 190 -1.84 -6.85 -11.69
C LYS A 190 -0.59 -7.33 -12.41
N SER A 191 -0.29 -8.62 -12.38
CA SER A 191 0.93 -9.19 -12.98
C SER A 191 0.95 -9.12 -14.52
N ASN A 192 -0.21 -8.90 -15.14
CA ASN A 192 -0.33 -8.76 -16.59
C ASN A 192 -0.15 -7.31 -17.07
N ILE A 193 -0.26 -6.31 -16.20
CA ILE A 193 -0.18 -4.88 -16.56
C ILE A 193 1.09 -4.59 -17.34
N TYR A 194 2.25 -5.03 -16.83
CA TYR A 194 3.52 -4.81 -17.51
C TYR A 194 3.51 -5.32 -18.95
N PHE A 195 2.94 -6.51 -19.18
CA PHE A 195 2.94 -7.12 -20.50
C PHE A 195 2.03 -6.37 -21.47
N LYS A 196 0.91 -5.81 -20.98
CA LYS A 196 0.01 -4.97 -21.78
C LYS A 196 0.64 -3.64 -22.20
N LEU A 197 1.63 -3.13 -21.45
CA LEU A 197 2.33 -1.90 -21.78
C LEU A 197 3.36 -2.03 -22.92
N ASN A 198 3.67 -3.25 -23.37
CA ASN A 198 4.58 -3.47 -24.49
C ASN A 198 3.91 -3.07 -25.81
N GLY A 199 4.58 -2.25 -26.63
CA GLY A 199 4.06 -1.82 -27.93
C GLY A 199 3.13 -0.60 -27.88
N LEU A 200 2.88 -0.05 -26.69
CA LEU A 200 2.04 1.14 -26.50
C LEU A 200 2.87 2.42 -26.30
N GLU A 201 4.15 2.42 -26.67
CA GLU A 201 5.08 3.54 -26.41
C GLU A 201 4.68 4.84 -27.12
N GLN A 202 3.85 4.75 -28.16
CA GLN A 202 3.41 5.89 -28.94
C GLN A 202 2.09 6.49 -28.45
N LYS A 203 1.35 5.82 -27.55
CA LYS A 203 0.09 6.33 -27.01
C LYS A 203 0.28 6.95 -25.63
N GLU A 204 -0.55 7.92 -25.30
CA GLU A 204 -0.65 8.42 -23.92
C GLU A 204 -1.49 7.43 -23.10
N VAL A 205 -0.85 6.61 -22.27
CA VAL A 205 -1.50 5.51 -21.53
C VAL A 205 -1.56 5.85 -20.06
N CYS A 206 -2.75 5.72 -19.46
CA CYS A 206 -2.92 5.76 -18.01
C CYS A 206 -3.36 4.37 -17.50
N VAL A 207 -2.54 3.77 -16.64
CA VAL A 207 -2.88 2.55 -15.93
C VAL A 207 -3.62 2.91 -14.65
N ILE A 208 -4.76 2.27 -14.41
CA ILE A 208 -5.55 2.40 -13.19
C ILE A 208 -5.57 1.06 -12.47
N ALA A 209 -4.97 1.00 -11.27
CA ALA A 209 -4.83 -0.24 -10.51
C ALA A 209 -5.02 -0.01 -9.00
N ASP A 210 -5.32 -1.08 -8.26
CA ASP A 210 -5.58 -0.99 -6.82
C ASP A 210 -4.27 -0.79 -6.06
N GLY A 211 -4.04 0.46 -5.64
CA GLY A 211 -2.89 0.91 -4.87
C GLY A 211 -2.68 0.10 -3.59
N ALA A 212 -3.75 -0.41 -2.99
CA ALA A 212 -3.71 -1.27 -1.81
C ALA A 212 -2.93 -2.59 -2.01
N ALA A 213 -2.78 -3.07 -3.25
CA ALA A 213 -2.27 -4.41 -3.54
C ALA A 213 -1.26 -4.47 -4.70
N ILE A 214 -1.02 -3.36 -5.41
CA ILE A 214 -0.11 -3.28 -6.56
C ILE A 214 1.37 -3.29 -6.16
N GLY A 215 1.69 -3.17 -4.88
CA GLY A 215 3.06 -3.05 -4.35
C GLY A 215 4.09 -4.04 -4.92
N PRO A 216 3.80 -5.35 -5.06
CA PRO A 216 4.72 -6.32 -5.69
C PRO A 216 5.18 -5.99 -7.11
N GLU A 217 4.36 -5.27 -7.88
CA GLU A 217 4.65 -4.92 -9.27
C GLU A 217 5.39 -3.58 -9.39
N MET A 218 5.46 -2.80 -8.31
CA MET A 218 5.90 -1.39 -8.36
C MET A 218 7.34 -1.22 -8.82
N ASN A 219 8.26 -2.10 -8.45
CA ASN A 219 9.65 -2.05 -8.93
C ASN A 219 9.70 -2.09 -10.47
N ARG A 220 8.91 -2.98 -11.08
CA ARG A 220 8.90 -3.20 -12.53
C ARG A 220 8.13 -2.09 -13.26
N LEU A 221 6.98 -1.68 -12.73
CA LEU A 221 6.15 -0.62 -13.31
C LEU A 221 6.83 0.75 -13.23
N TYR A 222 7.49 1.05 -12.11
CA TYR A 222 8.20 2.31 -11.92
C TYR A 222 9.37 2.46 -12.90
N GLU A 223 10.09 1.38 -13.18
CA GLU A 223 11.12 1.40 -14.23
C GLU A 223 10.55 1.77 -15.61
N ILE A 224 9.38 1.25 -15.96
CA ILE A 224 8.71 1.58 -17.21
C ILE A 224 8.37 3.07 -17.25
N VAL A 225 7.68 3.59 -16.23
CA VAL A 225 7.23 4.99 -16.18
C VAL A 225 8.42 5.94 -16.30
N ARG A 226 9.54 5.64 -15.62
CA ARG A 226 10.77 6.45 -15.71
C ARG A 226 11.39 6.44 -17.11
N LYS A 227 11.30 5.33 -17.84
CA LYS A 227 11.86 5.19 -19.19
C LYS A 227 10.91 5.73 -20.26
N LYS A 228 9.60 5.62 -20.07
CA LYS A 228 8.54 5.91 -21.05
C LYS A 228 7.60 6.98 -20.50
N LYS A 229 7.87 8.24 -20.86
CA LYS A 229 7.14 9.43 -20.34
C LYS A 229 5.64 9.48 -20.65
N ARG A 230 5.15 8.70 -21.62
CA ARG A 230 3.74 8.62 -22.02
C ARG A 230 2.93 7.59 -21.24
N ILE A 231 3.57 6.86 -20.33
CA ILE A 231 2.93 5.86 -19.48
C ILE A 231 2.83 6.43 -18.08
N HIS A 232 1.60 6.50 -17.58
CA HIS A 232 1.24 7.07 -16.28
C HIS A 232 0.54 6.02 -15.42
N LEU A 233 0.65 6.15 -14.09
CA LEU A 233 0.09 5.21 -13.12
C LEU A 233 -0.79 5.95 -12.13
N TYR A 234 -2.10 5.79 -12.28
CA TYR A 234 -3.06 6.21 -11.27
C TYR A 234 -3.38 5.05 -10.33
N LEU A 235 -2.89 5.15 -9.10
CA LEU A 235 -2.96 4.08 -8.11
C LEU A 235 -3.81 4.51 -6.90
N PRO A 236 -5.14 4.70 -7.08
CA PRO A 236 -6.02 4.94 -5.95
C PRO A 236 -5.98 3.74 -5.00
N GLU A 237 -6.35 3.94 -3.73
CA GLU A 237 -6.39 2.83 -2.77
C GLU A 237 -7.21 1.64 -3.28
N SER A 238 -8.37 1.92 -3.89
CA SER A 238 -9.20 1.00 -4.67
C SER A 238 -10.29 1.77 -5.43
N PHE A 239 -11.02 1.13 -6.34
CA PHE A 239 -12.21 1.74 -6.94
C PHE A 239 -13.31 2.02 -5.89
N GLU A 240 -13.50 1.15 -4.90
CA GLU A 240 -14.50 1.34 -3.85
C GLU A 240 -14.17 2.55 -2.97
N TRP A 241 -12.88 2.74 -2.66
CA TRP A 241 -12.40 3.93 -2.00
C TRP A 241 -12.65 5.19 -2.83
N LEU A 242 -12.53 5.14 -4.17
CA LEU A 242 -12.87 6.29 -5.03
C LEU A 242 -14.35 6.65 -4.97
N VAL A 243 -15.22 5.65 -4.97
CA VAL A 243 -16.67 5.87 -4.84
C VAL A 243 -16.99 6.50 -3.48
N LEU A 244 -16.45 5.97 -2.39
CA LEU A 244 -16.66 6.50 -1.04
C LEU A 244 -16.10 7.93 -0.89
N SER A 245 -14.87 8.16 -1.35
CA SER A 245 -14.20 9.47 -1.26
C SER A 245 -14.78 10.53 -2.19
N SER A 246 -15.61 10.14 -3.17
CA SER A 246 -16.32 11.09 -4.03
C SER A 246 -17.44 11.86 -3.32
N GLY A 247 -17.85 11.41 -2.13
CA GLY A 247 -19.02 11.96 -1.43
C GLY A 247 -20.35 11.58 -2.08
N LEU A 248 -20.36 10.64 -3.04
CA LEU A 248 -21.60 10.10 -3.61
C LEU A 248 -22.44 9.36 -2.56
N ILE A 249 -21.77 8.69 -1.63
CA ILE A 249 -22.38 8.07 -0.46
C ILE A 249 -22.10 8.97 0.74
N GLU A 250 -23.13 9.67 1.22
CA GLU A 250 -23.00 10.64 2.31
C GLU A 250 -22.91 9.96 3.68
N GLY A 251 -22.13 10.55 4.58
CA GLY A 251 -22.03 10.11 5.97
C GLY A 251 -20.76 10.63 6.65
N LYS A 252 -20.92 11.37 7.75
CA LYS A 252 -19.79 11.91 8.53
C LYS A 252 -18.86 10.81 9.05
N ASP A 253 -19.41 9.64 9.32
CA ASP A 253 -18.65 8.48 9.74
C ASP A 253 -17.83 7.84 8.60
N ILE A 254 -18.28 7.96 7.35
CA ILE A 254 -17.49 7.61 6.17
C ILE A 254 -16.33 8.60 6.01
N GLU A 255 -16.59 9.91 6.13
CA GLU A 255 -15.55 10.93 6.05
C GLU A 255 -14.45 10.70 7.09
N ASN A 256 -14.82 10.57 8.37
CA ASN A 256 -13.86 10.28 9.45
C ASN A 256 -13.08 8.98 9.20
N MET A 257 -13.70 7.98 8.57
CA MET A 257 -13.06 6.70 8.25
C MET A 257 -12.07 6.82 7.10
N LEU A 258 -12.37 7.64 6.09
CA LEU A 258 -11.46 7.90 4.97
C LEU A 258 -10.26 8.76 5.37
N GLU A 259 -10.41 9.62 6.39
CA GLU A 259 -9.32 10.45 6.93
C GLU A 259 -8.30 9.63 7.73
N GLU A 260 -8.76 8.70 8.58
CA GLU A 260 -7.89 7.89 9.44
C GLU A 260 -8.25 6.39 9.36
N PRO A 261 -8.15 5.75 8.18
CA PRO A 261 -8.57 4.37 7.93
C PRO A 261 -7.90 3.34 8.85
N GLU A 262 -6.66 3.57 9.28
CA GLU A 262 -5.98 2.72 10.24
C GLU A 262 -6.76 2.57 11.56
N LYS A 263 -7.56 3.58 11.93
CA LYS A 263 -8.41 3.57 13.13
C LYS A 263 -9.69 2.79 12.92
N TYR A 264 -9.97 2.28 11.72
CA TYR A 264 -11.18 1.52 11.38
C TYR A 264 -10.90 0.08 10.90
N ILE A 265 -9.73 -0.17 10.34
CA ILE A 265 -9.43 -1.43 9.65
C ILE A 265 -8.58 -2.35 10.54
N ASP A 266 -9.14 -3.51 10.95
CA ASP A 266 -8.39 -4.55 11.67
C ASP A 266 -7.68 -5.49 10.69
N SER A 267 -6.37 -5.69 10.87
CA SER A 267 -5.54 -6.53 10.00
C SER A 267 -5.94 -8.01 9.94
N LYS A 268 -6.57 -8.53 10.99
CA LYS A 268 -7.00 -9.92 11.06
C LYS A 268 -8.34 -10.13 10.34
N GLU A 269 -9.21 -9.13 10.38
CA GLU A 269 -10.50 -9.17 9.68
C GLU A 269 -10.33 -8.83 8.19
N TYR A 270 -9.51 -7.82 7.89
CA TYR A 270 -9.31 -7.30 6.54
C TYR A 270 -7.82 -7.35 6.18
N PHE A 271 -7.48 -8.29 5.30
CA PHE A 271 -6.10 -8.45 4.84
C PHE A 271 -5.57 -7.27 4.02
N SER A 272 -6.47 -6.56 3.33
CA SER A 272 -6.20 -5.31 2.61
C SER A 272 -7.30 -4.31 2.93
N TRP A 273 -6.96 -3.02 2.83
CA TRP A 273 -7.95 -1.97 3.05
C TRP A 273 -9.03 -1.94 1.97
N GLU A 274 -8.71 -2.33 0.73
CA GLU A 274 -9.68 -2.55 -0.37
C GLU A 274 -10.86 -3.45 0.06
N ARG A 275 -10.59 -4.55 0.79
CA ARG A 275 -11.65 -5.43 1.31
C ARG A 275 -12.57 -4.72 2.30
N TYR A 276 -11.99 -3.85 3.13
CA TYR A 276 -12.77 -3.06 4.08
C TYR A 276 -13.65 -2.04 3.36
N PHE A 277 -13.09 -1.25 2.43
CA PHE A 277 -13.85 -0.28 1.65
C PHE A 277 -14.95 -0.95 0.82
N THR A 278 -14.67 -2.12 0.25
CA THR A 278 -15.67 -2.94 -0.44
C THR A 278 -16.82 -3.29 0.49
N LYS A 279 -16.52 -3.81 1.69
CA LYS A 279 -17.56 -4.12 2.68
C LYS A 279 -18.38 -2.89 3.05
N VAL A 280 -17.73 -1.77 3.38
CA VAL A 280 -18.41 -0.52 3.73
C VAL A 280 -19.33 -0.06 2.61
N LEU A 281 -18.86 -0.06 1.36
CA LEU A 281 -19.66 0.38 0.22
C LEU A 281 -20.86 -0.55 -0.04
N VAL A 282 -20.65 -1.87 0.05
CA VAL A 282 -21.75 -2.85 -0.07
C VAL A 282 -22.79 -2.63 1.02
N ASP A 283 -22.37 -2.54 2.29
CA ASP A 283 -23.27 -2.39 3.44
C ASP A 283 -24.05 -1.07 3.35
N ARG A 284 -23.41 0.02 2.92
CA ARG A 284 -24.04 1.35 2.80
C ARG A 284 -25.03 1.48 1.67
N THR A 285 -24.84 0.71 0.61
CA THR A 285 -25.67 0.78 -0.60
C THR A 285 -26.68 -0.36 -0.66
N GLN A 286 -26.68 -1.24 0.34
CA GLN A 286 -27.63 -2.34 0.44
C GLN A 286 -29.07 -1.82 0.35
N ASP A 287 -29.89 -2.50 -0.44
CA ASP A 287 -31.31 -2.18 -0.66
C ASP A 287 -31.58 -0.75 -1.17
N SER A 288 -30.56 -0.09 -1.74
CA SER A 288 -30.67 1.23 -2.37
C SER A 288 -30.57 1.15 -3.90
N TYR A 289 -30.96 2.22 -4.60
CA TYR A 289 -30.76 2.32 -6.06
C TYR A 289 -29.27 2.29 -6.48
N LEU A 290 -28.35 2.57 -5.54
CA LEU A 290 -26.91 2.51 -5.71
C LEU A 290 -26.29 1.18 -5.28
N GLN A 291 -27.08 0.11 -5.08
CA GLN A 291 -26.55 -1.17 -4.60
C GLN A 291 -25.27 -1.58 -5.33
N TYR A 292 -24.17 -1.68 -4.59
CA TYR A 292 -22.85 -1.98 -5.10
C TYR A 292 -22.58 -3.49 -5.16
N ARG A 293 -21.88 -3.94 -6.21
CA ARG A 293 -21.41 -5.32 -6.37
C ARG A 293 -20.04 -5.32 -7.03
N LYS A 294 -18.98 -5.78 -6.34
CA LYS A 294 -17.60 -5.77 -6.86
C LYS A 294 -17.51 -6.30 -8.30
N ALA A 295 -18.09 -7.48 -8.56
CA ALA A 295 -17.99 -8.15 -9.85
C ALA A 295 -18.66 -7.42 -11.04
N LYS A 296 -19.67 -6.58 -10.80
CA LYS A 296 -20.41 -5.89 -11.89
C LYS A 296 -21.02 -4.60 -11.39
N LEU A 297 -20.70 -3.50 -12.06
CA LEU A 297 -21.17 -2.18 -11.63
C LEU A 297 -22.66 -2.01 -11.90
N ASN A 298 -23.38 -1.44 -10.92
CA ASN A 298 -24.75 -1.02 -11.09
C ASN A 298 -24.82 0.20 -12.04
N ALA A 299 -25.70 0.14 -13.04
CA ALA A 299 -25.84 1.20 -14.06
C ALA A 299 -26.13 2.59 -13.48
N ALA A 300 -26.72 2.67 -12.27
CA ALA A 300 -26.94 3.94 -11.59
C ALA A 300 -25.65 4.74 -11.34
N TYR A 301 -24.49 4.08 -11.20
CA TYR A 301 -23.19 4.75 -11.08
C TYR A 301 -22.75 5.45 -12.38
N LEU A 302 -23.27 5.00 -13.53
CA LEU A 302 -22.97 5.56 -14.84
C LEU A 302 -23.89 6.74 -15.21
N HIS A 303 -24.91 7.03 -14.40
CA HIS A 303 -25.75 8.22 -14.59
C HIS A 303 -24.90 9.49 -14.48
N GLU A 304 -25.18 10.47 -15.34
CA GLU A 304 -24.35 11.67 -15.54
C GLU A 304 -23.91 12.35 -14.23
N ARG A 305 -24.85 12.56 -13.31
CA ARG A 305 -24.57 13.18 -12.01
C ARG A 305 -23.59 12.35 -11.16
N ASN A 306 -23.84 11.05 -11.03
CA ASN A 306 -23.06 10.16 -10.15
C ASN A 306 -21.64 9.94 -10.71
N LYS A 307 -21.56 9.67 -12.02
CA LYS A 307 -20.31 9.55 -12.76
C LYS A 307 -19.46 10.81 -12.62
N ARG A 308 -20.06 12.00 -12.80
CA ARG A 308 -19.35 13.28 -12.63
C ARG A 308 -18.87 13.51 -11.19
N THR A 309 -19.62 13.06 -10.18
CA THR A 309 -19.19 13.14 -8.77
C THR A 309 -17.94 12.29 -8.54
N ILE A 310 -17.92 11.05 -9.04
CA ILE A 310 -16.76 10.16 -8.92
C ILE A 310 -15.55 10.71 -9.71
N LEU A 311 -15.75 11.16 -10.95
CA LEU A 311 -14.64 11.72 -11.75
C LEU A 311 -13.99 12.95 -11.11
N LYS A 312 -14.74 13.76 -10.34
CA LYS A 312 -14.19 14.91 -9.61
C LYS A 312 -13.27 14.52 -8.45
N SER A 313 -13.39 13.32 -7.89
CA SER A 313 -12.47 12.86 -6.84
C SER A 313 -11.14 12.35 -7.40
N ILE A 314 -11.10 12.03 -8.70
CA ILE A 314 -9.89 11.64 -9.39
C ILE A 314 -9.02 12.86 -9.62
N ARG A 315 -7.88 12.89 -8.93
CA ARG A 315 -6.81 13.88 -9.11
C ARG A 315 -5.78 13.30 -10.07
N GLY A 316 -5.16 14.14 -10.89
CA GLY A 316 -4.07 13.68 -11.75
C GLY A 316 -4.45 13.48 -13.22
N ILE A 317 -5.72 13.14 -13.48
CA ILE A 317 -6.20 12.75 -14.82
C ILE A 317 -7.29 13.71 -15.31
N GLU A 318 -7.17 14.16 -16.55
CA GLU A 318 -8.21 14.87 -17.29
C GLU A 318 -8.92 13.90 -18.26
N PHE A 319 -10.16 13.55 -17.92
CA PHE A 319 -11.06 12.74 -18.76
C PHE A 319 -11.93 13.62 -19.67
#